data_AF-A0A3B1J7F2-F1
#
_entry.id   AF-A0A3B1J7F2-F1
#
_cell.length_a   1.000
_cell.length_b   1.000
_cell.length_c   1.000
_cell.angle_alpha   90.00
_cell.angle_beta   90.00
_cell.angle_gamma   90.00
#
_symmetry.space_group_name_H-M   'P 1'
#
loop_
_entity.id
_entity.type
_entity.pdbx_description
1 polymer ?
#
loop_
_entity_poly.entity_id
_entity_poly.type
_entity_poly.pdbx_seq_one_letter_code
_entity_poly.pdbx_strand_id
1 'polypeptide(L)'
;IHFEDRRLVLNTLPSITIKYRTWLQMEDTERLSSASRDLNTFWSHLESQRQKLEMEMEEGREGAADRTMQRRNKRGRPQLSLPQSMLGVQLDLRDLMRQVNSQVSSSSEDVTQATTVTASSKAKFTTQVSGPSRWVSRLEGYVILRDLERYLTKLARDYTLLRAKY
;
A
#
# COMPACT_ATOMS: atom_id res chain seq x y z
N ILE A 1 -0.70 -23.07 7.08
CA ILE A 1 0.15 -22.85 5.89
C ILE A 1 0.81 -21.48 6.07
N HIS A 2 2.11 -21.43 6.38
CA HIS A 2 2.87 -20.19 6.56
C HIS A 2 3.36 -19.72 5.18
N PHE A 3 2.74 -18.68 4.61
CA PHE A 3 3.13 -18.05 3.35
C PHE A 3 4.21 -16.98 3.58
N GLU A 4 5.30 -17.36 4.23
CA GLU A 4 6.45 -16.47 4.46
C GLU A 4 7.62 -16.95 3.61
N ASP A 5 7.50 -16.79 2.29
CA ASP A 5 8.66 -16.89 1.41
C ASP A 5 9.54 -15.66 1.65
N ARG A 6 10.55 -15.82 2.50
CA ARG A 6 11.51 -14.78 2.89
C ARG A 6 12.36 -14.26 1.70
N ARG A 7 12.21 -14.86 0.51
CA ARG A 7 12.86 -14.40 -0.73
C ARG A 7 12.13 -13.22 -1.37
N LEU A 8 10.88 -12.95 -0.98
CA LEU A 8 10.03 -11.87 -1.50
C LEU A 8 9.87 -10.76 -0.47
N VAL A 9 10.97 -10.36 0.17
CA VAL A 9 10.99 -9.13 0.97
C VAL A 9 11.05 -7.95 0.02
N LEU A 10 9.96 -7.21 -0.07
CA LEU A 10 9.94 -5.92 -0.74
C LEU A 10 10.66 -4.91 0.16
N ASN A 11 11.98 -4.79 -0.01
CA ASN A 11 12.85 -3.96 0.83
C ASN A 11 12.45 -2.47 0.88
N THR A 12 11.60 -2.04 -0.05
CA THR A 12 11.06 -0.68 -0.15
C THR A 12 9.80 -0.47 0.69
N LEU A 13 9.16 -1.53 1.20
CA LEU A 13 8.01 -1.40 2.08
C LEU A 13 8.43 -0.88 3.46
N PRO A 14 7.61 -0.03 4.11
CA PRO A 14 7.88 0.45 5.45
C PRO A 14 8.04 -0.70 6.44
N SER A 15 9.14 -0.68 7.17
CA SER A 15 9.41 -1.68 8.20
C SER A 15 8.64 -1.37 9.49
N ILE A 16 8.01 -2.39 10.06
CA ILE A 16 7.21 -2.32 11.31
C ILE A 16 8.15 -2.29 12.56
N THR A 17 9.44 -2.07 12.38
CA THR A 17 10.49 -2.29 13.39
C THR A 17 10.51 -1.29 14.55
N ILE A 18 9.85 -0.13 14.42
CA ILE A 18 9.83 0.87 15.50
C ILE A 18 9.04 0.29 16.68
N LYS A 19 9.73 0.01 17.79
CA LYS A 19 9.13 -0.49 19.03
C LYS A 19 8.22 0.58 19.65
N TYR A 20 7.15 0.15 20.31
CA TYR A 20 6.19 1.05 20.95
C TYR A 20 6.84 2.05 21.92
N ARG A 21 7.85 1.64 22.70
CA ARG A 21 8.56 2.55 23.64
C ARG A 21 9.25 3.71 22.94
N THR A 22 9.92 3.43 21.82
CA THR A 22 10.58 4.46 20.99
C THR A 22 9.53 5.33 20.31
N TRP A 23 8.48 4.71 19.76
CA TRP A 23 7.37 5.42 19.13
C TRP A 23 6.62 6.36 20.10
N LEU A 24 6.50 5.97 21.36
CA LEU A 24 5.85 6.76 22.40
C LEU A 24 6.63 8.04 22.74
N GLN A 25 7.96 8.02 22.57
CA GLN A 25 8.84 9.17 22.84
C GLN A 25 8.85 10.19 21.69
N MET A 26 8.35 9.84 20.51
CA MET A 26 8.26 10.74 19.37
C MET A 26 7.23 11.85 19.62
N GLU A 27 7.41 13.00 18.97
CA GLU A 27 6.40 14.06 18.94
C GLU A 27 5.22 13.66 18.03
N ASP A 28 4.05 14.27 18.24
CA ASP A 28 2.86 13.96 17.43
C ASP A 28 3.06 14.31 15.96
N THR A 29 3.75 15.41 15.67
CA THR A 29 4.16 15.83 14.32
C THR A 29 5.05 14.78 13.65
N GLU A 30 6.02 14.23 14.39
CA GLU A 30 6.92 13.17 13.92
C GLU A 30 6.17 11.85 13.68
N ARG A 31 5.25 11.47 14.58
CA ARG A 31 4.41 10.28 14.43
C ARG A 31 3.51 10.39 13.20
N LEU A 32 2.85 11.53 13.01
CA LEU A 32 1.94 11.77 11.90
C LEU A 32 2.68 11.86 10.55
N SER A 33 3.82 12.54 10.51
CA SER A 33 4.65 12.64 9.29
C SER A 33 5.24 11.29 8.88
N SER A 34 5.74 10.49 9.84
CA SER A 34 6.14 9.10 9.57
C SER A 34 4.98 8.29 9.03
N ALA A 35 3.80 8.39 9.65
CA ALA A 35 2.63 7.65 9.20
C ALA A 35 2.21 8.04 7.78
N SER A 36 2.19 9.33 7.46
CA SER A 36 1.91 9.84 6.11
C SER A 36 2.87 9.27 5.07
N ARG A 37 4.18 9.33 5.34
CA ARG A 37 5.21 8.79 4.44
C ARG A 37 5.06 7.30 4.19
N ASP A 38 4.80 6.53 5.25
CA ASP A 38 4.69 5.08 5.17
C ASP A 38 3.42 4.67 4.41
N LEU A 39 2.28 5.33 4.68
CA LEU A 39 1.02 5.11 3.94
C LEU A 39 1.17 5.44 2.45
N ASN A 40 1.88 6.51 2.11
CA ASN A 40 2.15 6.86 0.71
C ASN A 40 3.00 5.80 -0.01
N THR A 41 3.98 5.23 0.70
CA THR A 41 4.78 4.12 0.18
C THR A 41 3.90 2.91 -0.14
N PHE A 42 3.05 2.47 0.80
CA PHE A 42 2.11 1.36 0.55
C PHE A 42 1.15 1.66 -0.61
N TRP A 43 0.61 2.87 -0.69
CA TRP A 43 -0.26 3.28 -1.81
C TRP A 43 0.45 3.14 -3.16
N SER A 44 1.71 3.60 -3.27
CA SER A 44 2.48 3.52 -4.52
C SER A 44 2.74 2.07 -4.96
N HIS A 45 2.99 1.18 -4.01
CA HIS A 45 3.17 -0.25 -4.26
C HIS A 45 1.87 -0.91 -4.72
N LEU A 46 0.75 -0.61 -4.07
CA LEU A 46 -0.57 -1.09 -4.48
C LEU A 46 -0.93 -0.61 -5.89
N GLU A 47 -0.62 0.65 -6.21
CA GLU A 47 -0.90 1.21 -7.53
C GLU A 47 -0.09 0.52 -8.63
N SER A 48 1.22 0.37 -8.42
CA SER A 48 2.08 -0.36 -9.37
C SER A 48 1.61 -1.80 -9.57
N GLN A 49 1.17 -2.45 -8.49
CA GLN A 49 0.72 -3.84 -8.53
C GLN A 49 -0.62 -3.98 -9.25
N ARG A 50 -1.57 -3.06 -9.01
CA ARG A 50 -2.87 -3.03 -9.71
C ARG A 50 -2.67 -2.85 -11.22
N GLN A 51 -1.84 -1.89 -11.63
CA GLN A 51 -1.53 -1.63 -13.04
C GLN A 51 -0.92 -2.86 -13.72
N LYS A 52 0.00 -3.57 -13.04
CA LYS A 52 0.60 -4.81 -13.52
C LYS A 52 -0.46 -5.91 -13.74
N LEU A 53 -1.39 -6.08 -12.79
CA LEU A 53 -2.47 -7.07 -12.92
C LEU A 53 -3.47 -6.73 -14.03
N GLU A 54 -3.72 -5.44 -14.28
CA GLU A 54 -4.58 -4.98 -15.39
C GLU A 54 -3.93 -5.27 -16.74
N MET A 55 -2.63 -5.02 -16.86
CA MET A 55 -1.86 -5.34 -18.07
C MET A 55 -1.85 -6.85 -18.35
N GLU A 56 -1.57 -7.68 -17.34
CA GLU A 56 -1.65 -9.16 -17.45
C GLU A 56 -3.06 -9.66 -17.82
N MET A 57 -4.11 -8.94 -17.44
CA MET A 57 -5.49 -9.30 -17.76
C MET A 57 -5.84 -8.97 -19.21
N GLU A 58 -5.40 -7.81 -19.71
CA GLU A 58 -5.65 -7.36 -21.08
C GLU A 58 -4.89 -8.22 -22.09
N GLU A 59 -3.61 -8.53 -21.83
CA GLU A 59 -2.81 -9.46 -22.65
C GLU A 59 -3.43 -10.86 -22.74
N GLY A 60 -4.05 -11.34 -21.65
CA GLY A 60 -4.77 -12.62 -21.62
C GLY A 60 -6.11 -12.60 -22.36
N ARG A 61 -6.66 -11.41 -22.63
CA ARG A 61 -7.96 -11.20 -23.29
C ARG A 61 -7.81 -11.09 -24.80
N GLU A 62 -6.72 -10.51 -25.28
CA GLU A 62 -6.36 -10.44 -26.70
C GLU A 62 -6.15 -11.85 -27.31
N GLY A 63 -5.78 -12.85 -26.50
CA GLY A 63 -5.71 -14.26 -26.92
C GLY A 63 -7.01 -15.07 -26.79
N ALA A 64 -8.09 -14.49 -26.25
CA ALA A 64 -9.32 -15.20 -25.87
C ALA A 64 -10.60 -14.64 -26.50
N ALA A 65 -10.47 -13.89 -27.60
CA ALA A 65 -11.61 -13.38 -28.39
C ALA A 65 -12.56 -14.47 -28.90
N ASP A 66 -12.17 -15.75 -28.83
CA ASP A 66 -12.92 -16.89 -29.37
C ASP A 66 -13.77 -17.67 -28.31
N ARG A 67 -13.80 -17.27 -27.03
CA ARG A 67 -14.43 -18.11 -25.96
C ARG A 67 -15.47 -17.43 -25.06
N THR A 68 -15.95 -16.22 -25.36
CA THR A 68 -16.82 -15.45 -24.44
C THR A 68 -18.33 -15.55 -24.66
N MET A 69 -18.84 -16.48 -25.46
CA MET A 69 -20.30 -16.72 -25.53
C MET A 69 -20.88 -17.67 -24.47
N GLN A 70 -20.08 -18.28 -23.59
CA GLN A 70 -20.59 -19.28 -22.64
C GLN A 70 -20.07 -19.07 -21.22
N ARG A 71 -20.74 -18.18 -20.47
CA ARG A 71 -20.99 -18.36 -19.01
C ARG A 71 -21.89 -17.26 -18.44
N ARG A 72 -23.00 -16.99 -19.13
CA ARG A 72 -24.16 -16.34 -18.50
C ARG A 72 -24.89 -17.44 -17.74
N ASN A 73 -24.61 -17.55 -16.43
CA ASN A 73 -25.50 -18.11 -15.39
C ASN A 73 -24.71 -18.29 -14.08
N LYS A 74 -24.96 -17.40 -13.09
CA LYS A 74 -25.20 -17.75 -11.67
C LYS A 74 -25.47 -16.46 -10.88
N ARG A 75 -26.68 -16.40 -10.30
CA ARG A 75 -27.15 -15.38 -9.36
C ARG A 75 -26.23 -15.37 -8.14
N GLY A 76 -25.62 -14.23 -7.87
CA GLY A 76 -24.66 -13.98 -6.81
C GLY A 76 -23.84 -12.76 -7.23
N ARG A 77 -23.58 -11.82 -6.32
CA ARG A 77 -22.88 -10.55 -6.61
C ARG A 77 -21.68 -10.78 -7.54
N PRO A 78 -21.41 -9.87 -8.51
CA PRO A 78 -20.19 -9.96 -9.29
C PRO A 78 -19.00 -10.01 -8.31
N GLN A 79 -18.27 -11.12 -8.31
CA GLN A 79 -17.00 -11.21 -7.58
C GLN A 79 -16.11 -10.12 -8.17
N LEU A 80 -15.76 -9.13 -7.34
CA LEU A 80 -14.84 -8.08 -7.76
C LEU A 80 -13.55 -8.74 -8.23
N SER A 81 -13.05 -8.33 -9.39
CA SER A 81 -11.76 -8.79 -9.85
C SER A 81 -10.68 -8.35 -8.84
N LEU A 82 -9.55 -9.06 -8.76
CA LEU A 82 -8.47 -8.69 -7.86
C LEU A 82 -8.02 -7.21 -8.03
N PRO A 83 -7.87 -6.67 -9.27
CA PRO A 83 -7.62 -5.24 -9.46
C PRO A 83 -8.71 -4.33 -8.89
N GLN A 84 -9.99 -4.70 -9.04
CA GLN A 84 -11.11 -3.92 -8.49
C GLN A 84 -11.13 -3.95 -6.95
N SER A 85 -10.81 -5.09 -6.34
CA SER A 85 -10.68 -5.19 -4.89
C SER A 85 -9.49 -4.35 -4.38
N MET A 86 -8.36 -4.38 -5.09
CA MET A 86 -7.20 -3.54 -4.77
C MET A 86 -7.53 -2.05 -4.88
N LEU A 87 -8.29 -1.66 -5.91
CA LEU A 87 -8.77 -0.28 -6.05
C LEU A 87 -9.62 0.17 -4.85
N GLY A 88 -10.48 -0.71 -4.32
CA GLY A 88 -11.23 -0.42 -3.10
C GLY A 88 -10.31 -0.08 -1.91
N VAL A 89 -9.35 -0.96 -1.63
CA VAL A 89 -8.35 -0.75 -0.55
C VAL A 89 -7.54 0.52 -0.77
N GLN A 90 -7.18 0.80 -2.02
CA GLN A 90 -6.54 2.05 -2.38
C GLN A 90 -7.42 3.22 -1.95
N LEU A 91 -8.66 3.34 -2.45
CA LEU A 91 -9.55 4.47 -2.13
C LEU A 91 -9.64 4.72 -0.62
N ASP A 92 -9.80 3.67 0.19
CA ASP A 92 -9.80 3.75 1.65
C ASP A 92 -8.47 4.32 2.20
N LEU A 93 -7.34 3.82 1.69
CA LEU A 93 -6.01 4.30 2.05
C LEU A 93 -5.79 5.77 1.68
N ARG A 94 -6.30 6.23 0.53
CA ARG A 94 -6.20 7.65 0.12
C ARG A 94 -7.01 8.55 1.04
N ASP A 95 -8.20 8.12 1.44
CA ASP A 95 -9.03 8.92 2.34
C ASP A 95 -8.44 8.97 3.74
N LEU A 96 -7.83 7.89 4.22
CA LEU A 96 -7.01 7.90 5.43
C LEU A 96 -5.82 8.87 5.30
N MET A 97 -5.06 8.80 4.20
CA MET A 97 -3.93 9.71 3.96
C MET A 97 -4.36 11.17 3.94
N ARG A 98 -5.52 11.49 3.35
CA ARG A 98 -6.07 12.85 3.39
C ARG A 98 -6.31 13.34 4.81
N GLN A 99 -6.86 12.49 5.66
CA GLN A 99 -7.07 12.82 7.08
C GLN A 99 -5.75 13.02 7.81
N VAL A 100 -4.80 12.09 7.67
CA VAL A 100 -3.47 12.20 8.29
C VAL A 100 -2.75 13.47 7.82
N ASN A 101 -2.75 13.74 6.51
CA ASN A 101 -2.11 14.93 5.95
C ASN A 101 -2.76 16.23 6.42
N SER A 102 -4.08 16.25 6.61
CA SER A 102 -4.76 17.43 7.17
C SER A 102 -4.30 17.73 8.60
N GLN A 103 -4.06 16.70 9.41
CA GLN A 103 -3.54 16.85 10.78
C GLN A 103 -2.08 17.30 10.80
N VAL A 104 -1.25 16.76 9.89
CA VAL A 104 0.15 17.20 9.72
C VAL A 104 0.17 18.69 9.35
N SER A 105 -0.64 19.11 8.38
CA SER A 105 -0.72 20.51 7.98
C SER A 105 -1.19 21.42 9.11
N SER A 106 -2.24 21.06 9.86
CA SER A 106 -2.72 21.87 10.99
C SER A 106 -1.72 21.95 12.14
N SER A 107 -0.91 20.92 12.34
CA SER A 107 0.15 20.93 13.37
C SER A 107 1.38 21.75 12.96
N SER A 108 1.52 22.06 11.67
CA SER A 108 2.67 22.76 11.11
C SER A 108 2.45 24.28 10.99
N GLU A 109 1.23 24.79 11.24
CA GLU A 109 0.90 26.22 11.18
C GLU A 109 1.51 27.04 12.33
N ASP A 110 2.11 26.40 13.34
CA ASP A 110 2.78 27.07 14.48
C ASP A 110 4.30 27.28 14.28
N VAL A 111 4.84 26.91 13.11
CA VAL A 111 6.25 27.17 12.76
C VAL A 111 6.32 27.81 11.38
N THR A 112 6.33 29.14 11.34
CA THR A 112 6.82 29.90 10.19
C THR A 112 8.31 29.64 10.03
N GLN A 113 8.66 28.63 9.24
CA GLN A 113 9.89 28.69 8.46
C GLN A 113 9.81 27.81 7.21
N ALA A 114 9.76 28.52 6.08
CA ALA A 114 9.97 27.96 4.76
C ALA A 114 11.27 27.14 4.74
N THR A 115 11.17 25.85 4.44
CA THR A 115 12.32 25.06 3.98
C THR A 115 11.95 24.41 2.67
N THR A 116 12.46 25.01 1.59
CA THR A 116 12.56 24.44 0.25
C THR A 116 13.52 23.26 0.26
N VAL A 117 13.05 22.05 -0.07
CA VAL A 117 13.82 20.89 -0.56
C VAL A 117 12.83 19.85 -1.07
N THR A 118 13.06 18.99 -2.06
CA THR A 118 13.95 18.90 -3.22
C THR A 118 13.25 17.85 -4.08
N ALA A 119 13.21 18.04 -5.39
CA ALA A 119 12.53 17.16 -6.33
C ALA A 119 12.93 15.69 -6.13
N SER A 120 11.94 14.83 -5.86
CA SER A 120 12.11 13.38 -5.83
C SER A 120 12.43 12.90 -7.25
N SER A 121 13.70 12.59 -7.50
CA SER A 121 14.17 11.93 -8.71
C SER A 121 13.53 10.55 -8.81
N LYS A 122 12.67 10.39 -9.82
CA LYS A 122 12.02 9.13 -10.18
C LYS A 122 13.10 8.20 -10.74
N ALA A 123 13.72 7.40 -9.90
CA ALA A 123 14.62 6.35 -10.32
C ALA A 123 13.81 5.27 -11.06
N LYS A 124 13.88 5.28 -12.40
CA LYS A 124 13.45 4.16 -13.23
C LYS A 124 14.49 3.05 -13.09
N PHE A 125 14.21 2.05 -12.25
CA PHE A 125 14.95 0.80 -12.29
C PHE A 125 14.32 -0.13 -13.33
N THR A 126 14.94 -0.20 -14.51
CA THR A 126 14.68 -1.25 -15.49
C THR A 126 15.67 -2.39 -15.22
N THR A 127 15.25 -3.39 -14.45
CA THR A 127 15.96 -4.67 -14.45
C THR A 127 15.18 -5.61 -15.34
N GLN A 128 15.67 -5.82 -16.56
CA GLN A 128 15.23 -6.92 -17.42
C GLN A 128 15.74 -8.23 -16.82
N VAL A 129 14.96 -8.81 -15.91
CA VAL A 129 14.99 -10.24 -15.62
C VAL A 129 13.75 -10.82 -16.27
N SER A 130 13.88 -11.96 -16.94
CA SER A 130 12.76 -12.77 -17.44
C SER A 130 11.56 -12.65 -16.50
N GLY A 131 10.45 -12.11 -17.02
CA GLY A 131 9.36 -11.57 -16.20
C GLY A 131 8.96 -12.55 -15.09
N PRO A 132 8.84 -12.08 -13.83
CA PRO A 132 8.45 -12.95 -12.73
C PRO A 132 7.16 -13.68 -13.11
N SER A 133 7.12 -15.00 -12.90
CA SER A 133 5.93 -15.79 -13.21
C SER A 133 4.67 -15.13 -12.62
N ARG A 134 3.50 -15.31 -13.25
CA ARG A 134 2.22 -14.77 -12.77
C ARG A 134 1.94 -15.08 -11.29
N TRP A 135 2.49 -16.20 -10.80
CA TRP A 135 2.45 -16.56 -9.39
C TRP A 135 3.28 -15.61 -8.50
N VAL A 136 4.52 -15.30 -8.89
CA VAL A 136 5.38 -14.35 -8.17
C VAL A 136 4.76 -12.96 -8.16
N SER A 137 4.22 -12.50 -9.30
CA SER A 137 3.46 -11.24 -9.39
C SER A 137 2.31 -11.22 -8.36
N ARG A 138 1.47 -12.24 -8.30
CA ARG A 138 0.38 -12.33 -7.30
C ARG A 138 0.90 -12.35 -5.86
N LEU A 139 2.02 -13.03 -5.63
CA LEU A 139 2.63 -13.13 -4.30
C LEU A 139 3.20 -11.79 -3.82
N GLU A 140 3.77 -10.97 -4.72
CA GLU A 140 4.15 -9.58 -4.42
C GLU A 140 2.94 -8.77 -3.93
N GLY A 141 1.81 -8.86 -4.63
CA GLY A 141 0.57 -8.19 -4.22
C GLY A 141 0.06 -8.65 -2.85
N TYR A 142 0.13 -9.95 -2.57
CA TYR A 142 -0.19 -10.49 -1.24
C TYR A 142 0.74 -9.93 -0.15
N VAL A 143 2.05 -9.86 -0.40
CA VAL A 143 3.02 -9.32 0.56
C VAL A 143 2.70 -7.86 0.87
N ILE A 144 2.42 -7.03 -0.15
CA ILE A 144 2.05 -5.62 0.05
C ILE A 144 0.83 -5.50 0.95
N LEU A 145 -0.25 -6.25 0.67
CA LEU A 145 -1.50 -6.19 1.43
C LEU A 145 -1.31 -6.70 2.88
N ARG A 146 -0.59 -7.80 3.06
CA ARG A 146 -0.29 -8.37 4.38
C ARG A 146 0.52 -7.40 5.24
N ASP A 147 1.53 -6.79 4.66
CA ASP A 147 2.41 -5.88 5.40
C ASP A 147 1.69 -4.55 5.69
N LEU A 148 0.82 -4.09 4.80
CA LEU A 148 -0.11 -2.97 5.05
C LEU A 148 -1.05 -3.27 6.23
N GLU A 149 -1.68 -4.44 6.25
CA GLU A 149 -2.57 -4.87 7.34
C GLU A 149 -1.83 -4.87 8.70
N ARG A 150 -0.64 -5.47 8.74
CA ARG A 150 0.19 -5.51 9.94
C ARG A 150 0.60 -4.10 10.39
N TYR A 151 0.96 -3.24 9.44
CA TYR A 151 1.32 -1.86 9.71
C TYR A 151 0.13 -1.08 10.29
N LEU A 152 -1.05 -1.14 9.66
CA LEU A 152 -2.26 -0.48 10.13
C LEU A 152 -2.71 -0.99 11.50
N THR A 153 -2.62 -2.30 11.74
CA THR A 153 -2.94 -2.91 13.04
C THR A 153 -2.03 -2.38 14.14
N LYS A 154 -0.72 -2.30 13.87
CA LYS A 154 0.23 -1.69 14.82
C LYS A 154 -0.08 -0.22 15.05
N LEU A 155 -0.31 0.54 13.98
CA LEU A 155 -0.57 1.98 14.06
C LEU A 155 -1.81 2.26 14.90
N ALA A 156 -2.91 1.55 14.64
CA ALA A 156 -4.15 1.65 15.40
C ALA A 156 -3.95 1.30 16.87
N ARG A 157 -3.22 0.22 17.17
CA ARG A 157 -2.87 -0.17 18.54
C ARG A 157 -2.08 0.93 19.24
N ASP A 158 -1.02 1.42 18.61
CA ASP A 158 -0.09 2.37 19.23
C ASP A 158 -0.79 3.71 19.51
N TYR A 159 -1.63 4.22 18.61
CA TYR A 159 -2.46 5.41 18.86
C TYR A 159 -3.56 5.19 19.90
N THR A 160 -4.17 3.99 19.94
CA THR A 160 -5.15 3.66 20.99
C THR A 160 -4.50 3.65 22.37
N LEU A 161 -3.29 3.07 22.49
CA LEU A 161 -2.52 3.08 23.74
C LEU A 161 -2.05 4.49 24.11
N LEU A 162 -1.67 5.30 23.13
CA LEU A 162 -1.34 6.71 23.35
C LEU A 162 -2.53 7.44 23.96
N ARG A 163 -3.71 7.31 23.35
CA ARG A 163 -4.96 7.90 23.85
C ARG A 163 -5.35 7.40 25.24
N ALA A 164 -5.08 6.14 25.58
CA ALA A 164 -5.42 5.61 26.91
C ALA A 164 -4.49 6.11 28.03
N LYS A 165 -3.30 6.64 27.67
CA LYS A 165 -2.31 7.17 28.62
C LYS A 165 -2.59 8.64 29.00
N TYR A 166 -3.29 9.38 28.15
CA TYR A 166 -3.65 10.80 28.32
C TYR A 166 -5.15 10.96 28.55
#